data_AF-A0A1L1YN85-F1
#
_entry.id   AF-A0A1L1YN85-F1
#
_cell.length_a   1.000
_cell.length_b   1.000
_cell.length_c   1.000
_cell.angle_alpha   90.00
_cell.angle_beta   90.00
_cell.angle_gamma   90.00
#
_symmetry.space_group_name_H-M   'P 1'
#
loop_
_entity.id
_entity.type
_entity.pdbx_description
1 polymer ?
#
loop_
_entity_poly.entity_id
_entity_poly.type
_entity_poly.pdbx_seq_one_letter_code
_entity_poly.pdbx_strand_id
1 'polypeptide(L)'
;ENLWINYFFIYSMLNFLLINIFNKYNVNYINQLKFFNLNFFFKINILMLIFSIMGLPPMMGFYMKWMLIKTLIYNKMFLILIMLTMMTIFNLFFYIKMTYFLIFNFNLFNKWYLKNKKNNYNYMYFFNFLSLFFLYFMFY
;
A
#
# COMPACT_ATOMS: atom_id res chain seq x y z
N GLU A 1 15.23 -18.76 -8.55
CA GLU A 1 15.96 -17.80 -7.68
C GLU A 1 15.59 -16.35 -7.98
N ASN A 2 15.56 -15.93 -9.25
CA ASN A 2 15.16 -14.56 -9.62
C ASN A 2 13.79 -14.11 -9.09
N LEU A 3 12.80 -15.00 -8.98
CA LEU A 3 11.49 -14.68 -8.41
C LEU A 3 11.56 -14.25 -6.94
N TRP A 4 12.39 -14.93 -6.15
CA TRP A 4 12.56 -14.60 -4.74
C TRP A 4 13.27 -13.26 -4.59
N ILE A 5 14.29 -13.01 -5.41
CA ILE A 5 15.02 -11.74 -5.45
C ILE A 5 14.06 -10.59 -5.83
N ASN A 6 13.26 -10.77 -6.88
CA ASN A 6 12.25 -9.78 -7.29
C ASN A 6 11.21 -9.54 -6.19
N TYR A 7 10.77 -10.61 -5.51
CA TYR A 7 9.85 -10.50 -4.38
C TYR A 7 10.48 -9.69 -3.24
N PHE A 8 11.72 -9.99 -2.86
CA PHE A 8 12.40 -9.26 -1.81
C PHE A 8 12.57 -7.78 -2.15
N PHE A 9 13.01 -7.48 -3.38
CA PHE A 9 13.23 -6.10 -3.80
C PHE A 9 11.98 -5.25 -3.74
N ILE A 10 10.87 -5.65 -4.37
CA ILE A 10 9.70 -4.76 -4.36
C ILE A 10 9.06 -4.68 -2.97
N TYR A 11 9.23 -5.71 -2.11
CA TYR A 11 8.68 -5.67 -0.75
C TYR A 11 9.51 -4.73 0.13
N SER A 12 10.83 -4.74 -0.02
CA SER A 12 11.73 -3.80 0.67
C SER A 12 11.44 -2.35 0.28
N MET A 13 11.19 -2.08 -1.02
CA MET A 13 10.85 -0.75 -1.51
C MET A 13 9.52 -0.24 -0.94
N LEU A 14 8.48 -1.08 -0.96
CA LEU A 14 7.16 -0.74 -0.42
C LEU A 14 7.22 -0.46 1.09
N ASN A 15 7.94 -1.29 1.85
CA ASN A 15 8.09 -1.10 3.30
C ASN A 15 8.87 0.18 3.63
N PHE A 16 9.94 0.48 2.89
CA PHE A 16 10.71 1.71 3.10
C PHE A 16 9.86 2.98 2.89
N LEU A 17 9.04 3.01 1.84
CA LEU A 17 8.12 4.13 1.58
C LEU A 17 7.13 4.33 2.73
N LEU A 18 6.61 3.24 3.29
CA LEU A 18 5.60 3.30 4.35
C LEU A 18 6.20 3.72 5.70
N ILE A 19 7.38 3.18 6.05
CA ILE A 19 8.14 3.59 7.24
C ILE A 19 8.44 5.09 7.19
N ASN A 20 8.86 5.61 6.03
CA ASN A 20 9.16 7.04 5.90
C ASN A 20 7.95 7.95 6.15
N ILE A 21 6.74 7.48 5.83
CA ILE A 21 5.52 8.25 6.07
C ILE A 21 5.11 8.17 7.54
N PHE A 22 5.18 6.99 8.16
CA PHE A 22 4.90 6.86 9.58
C PHE A 22 5.88 7.65 10.45
N ASN A 23 7.17 7.68 10.08
CA ASN A 23 8.17 8.49 10.78
C ASN A 23 7.90 9.99 10.65
N LYS A 24 7.46 10.48 9.47
CA LYS A 24 7.12 11.90 9.31
C LYS A 24 5.92 12.35 10.14
N TYR A 25 5.02 11.42 10.43
CA TYR A 25 3.78 11.67 11.14
C TYR A 25 3.80 11.16 12.59
N ASN A 26 4.94 10.64 13.06
CA ASN A 26 5.10 10.04 14.37
C ASN A 26 4.00 9.01 14.70
N VAL A 27 3.64 8.17 13.73
CA VAL A 27 2.63 7.12 13.91
C VAL A 27 3.29 5.85 14.39
N ASN A 28 3.15 5.59 15.69
CA ASN A 28 3.65 4.35 16.27
C ASN A 28 2.52 3.36 16.57
N TYR A 29 1.29 3.85 16.79
CA TYR A 29 0.14 3.01 17.12
C TYR A 29 -0.99 3.13 16.09
N ILE A 30 -1.67 2.02 15.84
CA ILE A 30 -2.82 1.92 14.92
C ILE A 30 -3.92 2.94 15.28
N ASN A 31 -4.15 3.21 16.56
CA ASN A 31 -5.19 4.13 17.00
C ASN A 31 -4.93 5.58 16.57
N GLN A 32 -3.66 5.96 16.41
CA GLN A 32 -3.28 7.31 15.97
C GLN A 32 -3.62 7.53 14.50
N LEU A 33 -3.64 6.47 13.67
CA LEU A 33 -4.06 6.53 12.26
C LEU A 33 -5.46 7.11 12.09
N LYS A 34 -6.35 6.87 13.07
CA LYS A 34 -7.71 7.38 13.05
C LYS A 34 -7.71 8.91 13.10
N PHE A 35 -6.99 9.53 14.03
CA PHE A 35 -7.06 10.98 14.27
C PHE A 35 -6.17 11.85 13.35
N PHE A 36 -5.72 11.32 12.21
CA PHE A 36 -4.91 12.10 11.28
C PHE A 36 -5.71 13.20 10.59
N ASN A 37 -5.47 14.43 11.04
CA ASN A 37 -5.95 15.63 10.38
C ASN A 37 -4.96 16.10 9.30
N LEU A 38 -4.89 15.33 8.21
CA LEU A 38 -4.06 15.64 7.04
C LEU A 38 -4.90 16.14 5.87
N ASN A 39 -4.24 16.88 4.97
CA ASN A 39 -4.83 17.25 3.68
C ASN A 39 -5.33 15.99 2.95
N PHE A 40 -6.39 16.16 2.18
CA PHE A 40 -7.01 15.09 1.39
C PHE A 40 -6.02 14.28 0.55
N PHE A 41 -5.14 14.98 -0.18
CA PHE A 41 -4.11 14.34 -1.00
C PHE A 41 -3.17 13.44 -0.20
N PHE A 42 -2.89 13.78 1.06
CA PHE A 42 -2.03 12.95 1.91
C PHE A 42 -2.70 11.68 2.36
N LYS A 43 -3.97 11.78 2.75
CA LYS A 43 -4.76 10.62 3.12
C LYS A 43 -4.84 9.64 1.95
N ILE A 44 -5.11 10.14 0.74
CA ILE A 44 -5.10 9.30 -0.47
C ILE A 44 -3.74 8.64 -0.68
N ASN A 45 -2.63 9.35 -0.47
CA ASN A 45 -1.31 8.77 -0.65
C ASN A 45 -0.97 7.67 0.35
N ILE A 46 -1.36 7.84 1.62
CA ILE A 46 -1.26 6.78 2.63
C ILE A 46 -2.13 5.58 2.24
N LEU A 47 -3.35 5.83 1.76
CA LEU A 47 -4.27 4.77 1.30
C LEU A 47 -3.68 4.00 0.11
N MET A 48 -3.14 4.67 -0.89
CA MET A 48 -2.51 4.03 -2.05
C MET A 48 -1.33 3.14 -1.65
N LEU A 49 -0.52 3.55 -0.67
CA LEU A 49 0.60 2.74 -0.18
C LEU A 49 0.16 1.53 0.66
N ILE A 50 -0.87 1.68 1.49
CA ILE A 50 -1.41 0.52 2.22
C ILE A 50 -2.03 -0.47 1.23
N PHE A 51 -2.74 0.03 0.21
CA PHE A 51 -3.29 -0.80 -0.87
C PHE A 51 -2.22 -1.47 -1.73
N SER A 52 -1.06 -0.85 -1.91
CA SER A 52 0.04 -1.47 -2.66
C SER A 52 0.69 -2.63 -1.91
N ILE A 53 0.78 -2.58 -0.58
CA ILE A 53 1.20 -3.73 0.24
C ILE A 53 0.15 -4.85 0.24
N MET A 54 -1.14 -4.49 0.18
CA MET A 54 -2.23 -5.47 0.08
C MET A 54 -2.22 -6.23 -1.26
N GLY A 55 -1.68 -5.60 -2.31
CA GLY A 55 -1.61 -6.17 -3.65
C GLY A 55 -2.98 -6.20 -4.32
N LEU A 56 -3.66 -5.06 -4.37
CA LEU A 56 -4.84 -4.86 -5.21
C LEU A 56 -4.44 -4.79 -6.70
N PRO A 57 -5.32 -5.18 -7.64
CA PRO A 57 -4.98 -5.40 -9.05
C PRO A 57 -4.17 -4.29 -9.76
N PRO A 58 -4.37 -2.98 -9.48
CA PRO A 58 -3.57 -1.94 -10.12
C PRO A 58 -2.26 -1.61 -9.39
N MET A 59 -1.85 -2.33 -8.35
CA MET A 59 -0.71 -1.96 -7.50
C MET A 59 0.46 -2.95 -7.56
N MET A 60 1.67 -2.46 -7.31
CA MET A 60 2.92 -3.20 -7.47
C MET A 60 3.01 -4.49 -6.63
N GLY A 61 2.42 -4.53 -5.44
CA GLY A 61 2.38 -5.74 -4.62
C GLY A 61 1.49 -6.86 -5.20
N PHE A 62 0.56 -6.56 -6.10
CA PHE A 62 -0.24 -7.59 -6.79
C PHE A 62 0.63 -8.36 -7.77
N TYR A 63 1.50 -7.66 -8.50
CA TYR A 63 2.39 -8.27 -9.49
C TYR A 63 3.22 -9.40 -8.88
N MET A 64 3.77 -9.20 -7.69
CA MET A 64 4.55 -10.21 -6.97
C MET A 64 3.73 -11.45 -6.63
N LYS A 65 2.51 -11.25 -6.10
CA LYS A 65 1.61 -12.36 -5.77
C LYS A 65 1.21 -13.11 -7.03
N TRP A 66 0.96 -12.39 -8.12
CA TRP A 66 0.57 -12.98 -9.39
C TRP A 66 1.71 -13.80 -10.02
N MET A 67 2.95 -13.29 -9.98
CA MET A 67 4.13 -14.05 -10.40
C MET A 67 4.30 -15.33 -9.59
N LEU A 68 4.11 -15.29 -8.27
CA LEU A 68 4.12 -16.49 -7.42
C LEU A 68 3.02 -17.49 -7.83
N ILE A 69 1.79 -17.02 -8.01
CA ILE A 69 0.67 -17.87 -8.45
C ILE A 69 0.98 -18.55 -9.80
N LYS A 70 1.50 -17.80 -10.79
CA LYS A 70 1.85 -18.35 -12.10
C LYS A 70 2.89 -19.47 -11.98
N THR A 71 3.91 -19.28 -11.13
CA THR A 71 4.97 -20.28 -10.94
C THR A 71 4.48 -21.53 -10.22
N LEU A 72 3.57 -21.38 -9.24
CA LEU A 72 2.95 -22.51 -8.54
C LEU A 72 2.05 -23.32 -9.46
N ILE A 73 1.30 -22.66 -10.35
CA ILE A 73 0.50 -23.34 -11.39
C ILE A 73 1.40 -24.12 -12.35
N TYR A 74 2.50 -23.50 -12.81
CA TYR A 74 3.47 -24.16 -13.69
C TYR A 74 4.08 -25.42 -13.03
N ASN A 75 4.39 -25.33 -11.74
CA ASN A 75 4.92 -26.46 -10.96
C ASN A 75 3.84 -27.44 -10.47
N LYS A 76 2.56 -27.25 -10.84
CA LYS A 76 1.40 -28.07 -10.44
C LYS A 76 1.21 -28.20 -8.91
N MET A 77 1.70 -27.23 -8.14
CA MET A 77 1.62 -27.23 -6.67
C MET A 77 0.30 -26.60 -6.18
N PHE A 78 -0.83 -27.23 -6.49
CA PHE A 78 -2.17 -26.68 -6.22
C PHE A 78 -2.51 -26.55 -4.73
N LEU A 79 -2.05 -27.48 -3.89
CA LEU A 79 -2.34 -27.44 -2.44
C LEU A 79 -1.72 -26.22 -1.77
N ILE A 80 -0.47 -25.89 -2.13
CA ILE A 80 0.23 -24.69 -1.65
C ILE A 80 -0.47 -23.43 -2.15
N LEU A 81 -0.92 -23.43 -3.42
CA LEU A 81 -1.64 -22.30 -3.99
C LEU A 81 -2.95 -22.01 -3.23
N ILE A 82 -3.74 -23.03 -2.88
CA ILE A 82 -4.99 -22.86 -2.13
C ILE A 82 -4.74 -22.31 -0.72
N MET A 83 -3.73 -22.82 -0.01
CA MET A 83 -3.38 -22.29 1.30
C MET A 83 -2.95 -20.82 1.22
N LEU A 84 -2.13 -20.47 0.23
CA LEU A 84 -1.67 -19.09 0.03
C LEU A 84 -2.82 -18.15 -0.29
N THR A 85 -3.73 -18.52 -1.20
CA THR A 85 -4.86 -17.66 -1.57
C THR A 85 -5.78 -17.40 -0.36
N MET A 86 -6.08 -18.42 0.44
CA MET A 86 -6.89 -18.25 1.66
C MET A 86 -6.24 -17.28 2.65
N MET A 87 -4.94 -17.42 2.91
CA MET A 87 -4.21 -16.50 3.80
C MET A 87 -4.20 -15.06 3.26
N THR A 88 -4.09 -14.87 1.94
CA THR A 88 -4.13 -13.51 1.35
C THR A 88 -5.47 -12.82 1.53
N ILE A 89 -6.58 -13.56 1.52
CA ILE A 89 -7.92 -13.00 1.73
C ILE A 89 -8.09 -12.50 3.18
N PHE A 90 -7.63 -13.28 4.17
CA PHE A 90 -7.63 -12.87 5.58
C PHE A 90 -6.81 -11.60 5.81
N ASN A 91 -5.60 -11.53 5.26
CA ASN A 91 -4.77 -10.33 5.35
C ASN A 91 -5.46 -9.12 4.72
N LEU A 92 -6.06 -9.29 3.55
CA LEU A 92 -6.74 -8.22 2.84
C LEU A 92 -7.90 -7.64 3.67
N PHE A 93 -8.68 -8.49 4.34
CA PHE A 93 -9.76 -8.04 5.23
C PHE A 93 -9.25 -7.17 6.39
N PHE A 94 -8.16 -7.57 7.05
CA PHE A 94 -7.59 -6.81 8.15
C PHE A 94 -7.14 -5.40 7.72
N TYR A 95 -6.44 -5.30 6.59
CA TYR A 95 -5.96 -4.01 6.10
C TYR A 95 -7.09 -3.09 5.61
N ILE A 96 -8.16 -3.60 4.96
CA ILE A 96 -9.33 -2.78 4.60
C ILE A 96 -9.96 -2.15 5.86
N LYS A 97 -10.07 -2.92 6.95
CA LYS A 97 -10.63 -2.42 8.20
C LYS A 97 -9.79 -1.26 8.78
N MET A 98 -8.46 -1.30 8.61
CA MET A 98 -7.58 -0.21 9.04
C MET A 98 -7.75 1.04 8.18
N THR A 99 -7.87 0.90 6.86
CA THR A 99 -8.01 2.04 5.94
C THR A 99 -9.38 2.71 6.01
N TYR A 100 -10.44 1.99 6.40
CA TYR A 100 -11.79 2.52 6.57
C TYR A 100 -11.83 3.78 7.46
N PHE A 101 -11.10 3.77 8.57
CA PHE A 101 -11.07 4.90 9.50
C PHE A 101 -10.38 6.16 8.92
N LEU A 102 -9.39 5.98 8.04
CA LEU A 102 -8.71 7.09 7.36
C LEU A 102 -9.65 7.78 6.36
N ILE A 103 -10.51 7.01 5.69
CA ILE A 103 -11.47 7.51 4.69
C ILE A 103 -12.63 8.24 5.36
N PHE A 104 -13.22 7.67 6.42
CA PHE A 104 -14.39 8.27 7.08
C PHE A 104 -14.09 9.61 7.75
N ASN A 105 -12.87 9.81 8.25
CA ASN A 105 -12.43 11.08 8.82
C ASN A 105 -12.16 12.19 7.77
N PHE A 106 -12.58 12.00 6.52
CA PHE A 106 -12.61 13.04 5.49
C PHE A 106 -13.70 14.09 5.76
N ASN A 107 -14.87 13.68 6.22
CA ASN A 107 -16.06 14.54 6.25
C ASN A 107 -16.29 15.30 7.57
N LEU A 108 -15.46 15.08 8.60
CA LEU A 108 -15.70 15.65 9.94
C LEU A 108 -14.97 16.97 10.21
N PHE A 109 -14.15 17.47 9.29
CA PHE A 109 -13.37 18.69 9.54
C PHE A 109 -14.12 19.96 9.15
N ASN A 110 -14.21 20.86 10.13
CA ASN A 110 -14.79 22.18 9.97
C ASN A 110 -13.99 22.97 8.92
N LYS A 111 -14.68 23.44 7.86
CA LYS A 111 -14.06 24.15 6.71
C LYS A 111 -13.23 25.37 7.13
N TRP A 112 -13.51 25.93 8.31
CA TRP A 112 -12.92 27.14 8.84
C TRP A 112 -11.49 26.93 9.38
N TYR A 113 -11.04 25.68 9.54
CA TYR A 113 -9.70 25.33 10.02
C TYR A 113 -8.70 25.03 8.89
N LEU A 114 -9.06 25.27 7.63
CA LEU A 114 -8.14 25.14 6.49
C LEU A 114 -7.21 26.35 6.43
N LYS A 115 -6.25 26.41 7.34
CA LYS A 115 -5.15 27.37 7.26
C LYS A 115 -4.07 26.80 6.34
N ASN A 116 -3.79 27.52 5.25
CA ASN A 116 -2.80 27.16 4.22
C ASN A 116 -1.42 26.88 4.82
N LYS A 117 -1.13 25.62 5.11
CA LYS A 117 0.24 25.14 5.25
C LYS A 117 0.76 24.79 3.85
N LYS A 118 1.76 25.54 3.38
CA LYS A 118 2.55 25.17 2.20
C LYS A 118 3.20 23.82 2.49
N ASN A 119 2.73 22.80 1.79
CA ASN A 119 3.17 21.43 2.00
C ASN A 119 4.24 21.07 0.96
N ASN A 120 5.50 21.02 1.40
CA ASN A 120 6.68 20.57 0.63
C ASN A 120 6.70 19.05 0.39
N TYR A 121 5.54 18.43 0.26
CA TYR A 121 5.40 16.98 0.22
C TYR A 121 5.07 16.43 -1.17
N ASN A 122 5.15 17.29 -2.20
CA ASN A 122 4.99 16.91 -3.60
C ASN A 122 5.96 15.81 -4.02
N TYR A 123 7.17 15.77 -3.47
CA TYR A 123 8.14 14.70 -3.79
C TYR A 123 7.66 13.32 -3.31
N MET A 124 7.05 13.20 -2.12
CA MET A 124 6.53 11.91 -1.66
C MET A 124 5.33 11.43 -2.48
N TYR A 125 4.47 12.37 -2.90
CA TYR A 125 3.38 12.05 -3.81
C TYR A 125 3.88 11.57 -5.16
N PHE A 126 4.88 12.24 -5.70
CA PHE A 126 5.48 11.88 -6.98
C PHE A 126 6.08 10.47 -6.95
N PHE A 127 6.81 10.10 -5.89
CA PHE A 127 7.34 8.74 -5.72
C PHE A 127 6.24 7.67 -5.63
N ASN A 128 5.12 7.96 -4.95
CA ASN A 128 3.99 7.04 -4.87
C ASN A 128 3.26 6.87 -6.20
N PHE A 129 3.07 7.96 -6.96
CA PHE A 129 2.52 7.87 -8.31
C PHE A 129 3.45 7.10 -9.28
N LEU A 130 4.76 7.23 -9.11
CA LEU A 130 5.73 6.46 -9.92
C LEU A 130 5.63 4.94 -9.65
N SER A 131 5.29 4.54 -8.43
CA SER A 131 5.12 3.12 -8.08
C SER A 131 3.98 2.44 -8.86
N LEU A 132 2.99 3.20 -9.32
CA LEU A 132 1.92 2.70 -10.22
C LEU A 132 2.44 2.46 -11.65
N PHE A 133 3.38 3.30 -12.14
CA PHE A 133 3.96 3.14 -13.48
C PHE A 133 4.94 1.96 -13.59
N PHE A 134 5.56 1.55 -12.49
CA PHE A 134 6.47 0.40 -12.47
C PHE A 134 5.81 -0.92 -12.88
N LEU A 135 4.48 -1.04 -12.77
CA LEU A 135 3.73 -2.19 -13.26
C LEU A 135 3.92 -2.37 -14.77
N TYR A 136 3.83 -1.28 -15.55
CA TYR A 136 3.91 -1.36 -17.00
C TYR A 136 5.28 -1.88 -17.46
N PHE A 137 6.36 -1.47 -16.79
CA PHE A 137 7.73 -1.90 -17.08
C PHE A 137 8.03 -3.35 -16.66
N MET A 138 7.23 -3.95 -15.79
CA MET A 138 7.42 -5.32 -15.34
C MET A 138 6.59 -6.35 -16.13
N PHE A 139 5.64 -5.88 -16.95
CA PHE A 139 4.87 -6.71 -17.88
C PHE A 139 5.58 -6.93 -19.23
N TYR A 140 6.38 -5.96 -19.66
CA TYR A 140 7.28 -6.05 -20.81
C TYR A 140 8.66 -6.51 -20.37
#